data_AF-A0A3B9XG03-F1
#
_entry.id   AF-A0A3B9XG03-F1
#
_cell.length_a   1.000
_cell.length_b   1.000
_cell.length_c   1.000
_cell.angle_alpha   90.00
_cell.angle_beta   90.00
_cell.angle_gamma   90.00
#
_symmetry.space_group_name_H-M   'P 1'
#
loop_
_entity.id
_entity.type
_entity.pdbx_description
1 polymer ?
#
loop_
_entity_poly.entity_id
_entity_poly.type
_entity_poly.pdbx_seq_one_letter_code
_entity_poly.pdbx_strand_id
1 'polypeptide(L)'
;MGLSSLIFRPAKEHGFCAFCRAERKYPSKKHLTVLDVFAAIVLSLVVGGAIWEMFDPRSFVLFTFAIGSGEVFIFLRWRHHMVCRYCGFDPVLYNVSPNRAREKVRQFYEDKIKSPNFILSKSPLLEVYRSQLERERVLRKIEYVKGRQQGGLVPREASKLNPTSSSSTPSL
;
A
#
# COMPACT_ATOMS: atom_id res chain seq x y z
N MET A 1 -25.76 -23.05 -10.14
CA MET A 1 -24.82 -22.55 -9.11
C MET A 1 -24.33 -21.13 -9.45
N GLY A 2 -25.18 -20.10 -9.34
CA GLY A 2 -24.84 -18.74 -9.81
C GLY A 2 -25.54 -17.56 -9.11
N LEU A 3 -26.24 -17.79 -7.99
CA LEU A 3 -27.04 -16.77 -7.31
C LEU A 3 -26.35 -16.10 -6.11
N SER A 4 -25.23 -16.64 -5.60
CA SER A 4 -24.54 -16.06 -4.44
C SER A 4 -23.70 -14.80 -4.74
N SER A 5 -23.52 -14.42 -6.00
CA SER A 5 -22.60 -13.34 -6.40
C SER A 5 -23.24 -11.95 -6.47
N LEU A 6 -24.58 -11.83 -6.35
CA LEU A 6 -25.28 -10.55 -6.50
C LEU A 6 -25.68 -9.87 -5.18
N ILE A 7 -25.76 -10.61 -4.06
CA ILE A 7 -26.31 -10.06 -2.80
C ILE A 7 -25.26 -9.20 -2.05
N PHE A 8 -23.98 -9.33 -2.35
CA PHE A 8 -22.88 -8.72 -1.58
C PHE A 8 -21.99 -7.79 -2.41
N ARG A 9 -22.56 -6.87 -3.19
CA ARG A 9 -21.77 -5.73 -3.71
C ARG A 9 -21.84 -4.58 -2.71
N PRO A 10 -20.85 -4.40 -1.80
CA PRO A 10 -20.83 -3.24 -0.94
C PRO A 10 -20.73 -1.98 -1.79
N ALA A 11 -21.49 -0.95 -1.42
CA ALA A 11 -21.34 0.39 -2.00
C ALA A 11 -19.87 0.80 -1.90
N LYS A 12 -19.30 1.16 -3.06
CA LYS A 12 -17.94 1.63 -3.18
C LYS A 12 -18.01 3.13 -3.30
N GLU A 13 -17.30 3.83 -2.43
CA GLU A 13 -17.13 5.27 -2.55
C GLU A 13 -15.86 5.57 -3.33
N HIS A 14 -15.89 6.68 -4.05
CA HIS A 14 -14.74 7.21 -4.76
C HIS A 14 -14.06 8.25 -3.87
N GLY A 15 -12.75 8.17 -3.75
CA GLY A 15 -11.97 9.19 -3.08
C GLY A 15 -10.52 9.21 -3.54
N PHE A 16 -9.82 10.28 -3.18
CA PHE A 16 -8.45 10.50 -3.61
C PHE A 16 -7.47 10.20 -2.48
N CYS A 17 -6.29 9.71 -2.84
CA CYS A 17 -5.19 9.64 -1.90
C CYS A 17 -4.76 11.04 -1.46
N ALA A 18 -4.64 11.29 -0.16
CA ALA A 18 -4.09 12.54 0.35
C ALA A 18 -2.65 12.83 -0.13
N PHE A 19 -1.85 11.78 -0.35
CA PHE A 19 -0.45 11.90 -0.77
C PHE A 19 -0.29 11.96 -2.29
N CYS A 20 -0.65 10.88 -3.01
CA CYS A 20 -0.42 10.79 -4.46
C CYS A 20 -1.58 11.28 -5.32
N ARG A 21 -2.70 11.74 -4.70
CA ARG A 21 -3.94 12.18 -5.39
C ARG A 21 -4.55 11.18 -6.38
N ALA A 22 -4.09 9.93 -6.37
CA ALA A 22 -4.67 8.89 -7.22
C ALA A 22 -6.09 8.57 -6.74
N GLU A 23 -7.02 8.45 -7.70
CA GLU A 23 -8.40 8.03 -7.45
C GLU A 23 -8.43 6.57 -6.98
N ARG A 24 -9.26 6.28 -5.98
CA ARG A 24 -9.45 4.95 -5.43
C ARG A 24 -10.92 4.70 -5.10
N LYS A 25 -11.28 3.41 -5.19
CA LYS A 25 -12.57 2.89 -4.74
C LYS A 25 -12.37 2.17 -3.42
N TYR A 26 -12.96 2.67 -2.34
CA TYR A 26 -12.90 2.05 -1.02
C TYR A 26 -14.26 1.51 -0.59
N PRO A 27 -14.30 0.41 0.18
CA PRO A 27 -15.55 -0.07 0.77
C PRO A 27 -16.01 0.94 1.83
N SER A 28 -17.25 1.42 1.70
CA SER A 28 -17.84 2.37 2.67
C SER A 28 -18.20 1.70 4.01
N LYS A 29 -18.64 0.44 3.95
CA LYS A 29 -19.11 -0.31 5.12
C LYS A 29 -17.96 -0.72 6.06
N LYS A 30 -18.05 -0.32 7.32
CA LYS A 30 -17.13 -0.72 8.41
C LYS A 30 -17.68 -1.78 9.35
N HIS A 31 -19.01 -1.91 9.42
CA HIS A 31 -19.70 -2.78 10.35
C HIS A 31 -20.52 -3.85 9.62
N LEU A 32 -20.83 -4.92 10.33
CA LEU A 32 -21.78 -5.93 9.90
C LEU A 32 -23.16 -5.30 9.72
N THR A 33 -23.80 -5.59 8.60
CA THR A 33 -25.20 -5.23 8.36
C THR A 33 -26.15 -6.28 8.93
N VAL A 34 -27.40 -5.90 9.20
CA VAL A 34 -28.42 -6.82 9.74
C VAL A 34 -28.61 -8.06 8.85
N LEU A 35 -28.44 -7.90 7.53
CA LEU A 35 -28.48 -9.02 6.58
C LEU A 35 -27.33 -10.01 6.79
N ASP A 36 -26.14 -9.53 7.16
CA ASP A 36 -24.99 -10.38 7.44
C ASP A 36 -25.22 -11.20 8.71
N VAL A 37 -25.83 -10.59 9.72
CA VAL A 37 -26.24 -11.26 10.96
C VAL A 37 -27.31 -12.31 10.67
N PHE A 38 -28.32 -11.98 9.86
CA PHE A 38 -29.34 -12.94 9.45
C PHE A 38 -28.76 -14.12 8.67
N ALA A 39 -27.83 -13.85 7.75
CA ALA A 39 -27.11 -14.89 7.02
C ALA A 39 -26.27 -15.77 7.97
N ALA A 40 -25.64 -15.19 8.99
CA ALA A 40 -24.92 -15.94 10.02
C ALA A 40 -25.85 -16.83 10.87
N ILE A 41 -27.06 -16.36 11.21
CA ILE A 41 -28.09 -17.17 11.89
C ILE A 41 -28.43 -18.38 11.01
N VAL A 42 -28.86 -18.14 9.76
CA VAL A 42 -29.25 -19.21 8.84
C VAL A 42 -28.09 -20.20 8.63
N LEU A 43 -26.87 -19.70 8.45
CA LEU A 43 -25.68 -20.53 8.30
C LEU A 43 -25.43 -21.39 9.53
N SER A 44 -25.51 -20.81 10.73
CA SER A 44 -25.32 -21.54 11.98
C SER A 44 -26.37 -22.62 12.21
N LEU A 45 -27.63 -22.37 11.82
CA LEU A 45 -28.72 -23.34 11.89
C LEU A 45 -28.52 -24.49 10.91
N VAL A 46 -28.13 -24.20 9.67
CA VAL A 46 -27.86 -25.22 8.66
C VAL A 46 -26.67 -26.09 9.08
N VAL A 47 -25.58 -25.48 9.56
CA VAL A 47 -24.40 -26.23 10.02
C VAL A 47 -24.71 -27.02 11.29
N GLY A 48 -25.41 -26.43 12.26
CA GLY A 48 -25.82 -27.11 13.49
C GLY A 48 -26.74 -28.30 13.21
N GLY A 49 -27.74 -28.12 12.36
CA GLY A 49 -28.67 -29.17 11.96
C GLY A 49 -27.99 -30.30 11.18
N ALA A 50 -27.00 -29.98 10.34
CA ALA A 50 -26.23 -30.98 9.60
C ALA A 50 -25.31 -31.84 10.48
N ILE A 51 -24.87 -31.33 11.63
CA ILE A 51 -23.93 -32.04 12.53
C ILE A 51 -24.67 -32.82 13.61
N TRP A 52 -25.70 -32.24 14.22
CA TRP A 52 -26.34 -32.81 15.42
C TRP A 52 -27.75 -33.38 15.18
N GLU A 53 -28.35 -33.17 14.01
CA GLU A 53 -29.74 -33.53 13.63
C GLU A 53 -30.85 -32.92 14.53
N MET A 54 -30.57 -32.63 15.80
CA MET A 54 -31.43 -31.94 16.77
C MET A 54 -30.88 -30.57 17.16
N PHE A 55 -31.78 -29.70 17.62
CA PHE A 55 -31.48 -28.33 18.00
C PHE A 55 -30.77 -28.27 19.36
N ASP A 56 -29.46 -28.47 19.36
CA ASP A 56 -28.62 -28.39 20.54
C ASP A 56 -28.19 -26.93 20.83
N PRO A 57 -28.12 -26.48 22.11
CA PRO A 57 -27.58 -25.17 22.47
C PRO A 57 -26.13 -24.95 22.02
N ARG A 58 -25.42 -26.00 21.63
CA ARG A 58 -24.07 -25.94 21.04
C ARG A 58 -24.05 -25.17 19.70
N SER A 59 -25.15 -25.17 18.96
CA SER A 59 -25.30 -24.37 17.73
C SER A 59 -25.17 -22.86 17.98
N PHE A 60 -25.52 -22.40 19.19
CA PHE A 60 -25.38 -20.99 19.58
C PHE A 60 -23.90 -20.57 19.71
N VAL A 61 -23.02 -21.49 20.11
CA VAL A 61 -21.56 -21.24 20.15
C VAL A 61 -21.02 -21.08 18.73
N LEU A 62 -21.49 -21.89 17.78
CA LEU A 62 -21.12 -21.74 16.36
C LEU A 62 -21.64 -20.41 15.79
N PHE A 63 -22.85 -20.01 16.15
CA PHE A 63 -23.42 -18.73 15.74
C PHE A 63 -22.60 -17.53 16.23
N THR A 64 -22.28 -17.48 17.52
CA THR A 64 -21.46 -16.39 18.10
C THR A 64 -20.06 -16.35 17.48
N PHE A 65 -19.44 -17.50 17.24
CA PHE A 65 -18.18 -17.58 16.52
C PHE A 65 -18.27 -17.09 15.07
N ALA A 66 -19.34 -17.45 14.35
CA ALA A 66 -19.60 -17.00 12.99
C ALA A 66 -19.74 -15.47 12.90
N ILE A 67 -20.44 -14.83 13.85
CA ILE A 67 -20.53 -13.37 13.92
C ILE A 67 -19.18 -12.74 14.23
N GLY A 68 -18.49 -13.21 15.27
CA GLY A 68 -17.21 -12.64 15.69
C GLY A 68 -16.16 -12.73 14.58
N SER A 69 -16.07 -13.88 13.91
CA SER A 69 -15.18 -14.06 12.75
C SER A 69 -15.58 -13.17 11.56
N GLY A 70 -16.88 -12.99 11.32
CA GLY A 70 -17.40 -12.08 10.29
C GLY A 70 -17.01 -10.61 10.54
N GLU A 71 -17.11 -10.13 11.77
CA GLU A 71 -16.73 -8.76 12.14
C GLU A 71 -15.24 -8.52 11.92
N VAL A 72 -14.41 -9.43 12.43
CA VAL A 72 -12.96 -9.41 12.26
C VAL A 72 -12.58 -9.40 10.78
N PHE A 73 -13.22 -10.25 9.97
CA PHE A 73 -12.96 -10.33 8.54
C PHE A 73 -13.32 -9.03 7.78
N ILE A 74 -14.48 -8.42 8.08
CA ILE A 74 -14.88 -7.15 7.46
C ILE A 74 -13.90 -6.04 7.85
N PHE A 75 -13.48 -5.99 9.11
CA PHE A 75 -12.51 -5.03 9.60
C PHE A 75 -11.14 -5.18 8.89
N LEU A 76 -10.60 -6.40 8.83
CA LEU A 76 -9.34 -6.71 8.13
C LEU A 76 -9.41 -6.35 6.65
N ARG A 77 -10.53 -6.70 5.98
CA ARG A 77 -10.75 -6.36 4.57
C ARG A 77 -10.80 -4.85 4.37
N TRP A 78 -11.55 -4.12 5.18
CA TRP A 78 -11.59 -2.66 5.14
C TRP A 78 -10.19 -2.07 5.33
N ARG A 79 -9.44 -2.58 6.32
CA ARG A 79 -8.07 -2.14 6.63
C ARG A 79 -7.10 -2.33 5.46
N HIS A 80 -7.21 -3.46 4.75
CA HIS A 80 -6.37 -3.76 3.60
C HIS A 80 -6.71 -2.87 2.38
N HIS A 81 -7.97 -2.42 2.26
CA HIS A 81 -8.38 -1.50 1.20
C HIS A 81 -8.02 -0.03 1.46
N MET A 82 -7.84 0.37 2.73
CA MET A 82 -7.44 1.75 3.08
C MET A 82 -6.01 2.09 2.64
N VAL A 83 -5.11 1.11 2.60
CA VAL A 83 -3.70 1.30 2.18
C VAL A 83 -3.62 1.59 0.69
N CYS A 84 -2.83 2.59 0.31
CA CYS A 84 -2.62 2.93 -1.10
C CYS A 84 -1.80 1.86 -1.83
N ARG A 85 -2.32 1.32 -2.93
CA ARG A 85 -1.54 0.44 -3.82
C ARG A 85 -0.48 1.17 -4.66
N TYR A 86 -0.62 2.49 -4.82
CA TYR A 86 0.31 3.30 -5.62
C TYR A 86 1.50 3.81 -4.80
N CYS A 87 1.26 4.35 -3.60
CA CYS A 87 2.29 4.97 -2.76
C CYS A 87 2.51 4.30 -1.38
N GLY A 88 1.73 3.28 -1.02
CA GLY A 88 1.82 2.66 0.31
C GLY A 88 1.27 3.50 1.47
N PHE A 89 0.74 4.69 1.21
CA PHE A 89 0.21 5.57 2.26
C PHE A 89 -0.98 4.95 2.98
N ASP A 90 -0.95 5.03 4.32
CA ASP A 90 -1.94 4.48 5.22
C ASP A 90 -2.55 5.59 6.11
N PRO A 91 -3.81 5.99 5.87
CA PRO A 91 -4.43 7.09 6.61
C PRO A 91 -4.64 6.77 8.09
N VAL A 92 -4.88 5.50 8.44
CA VAL A 92 -5.10 5.09 9.83
C VAL A 92 -3.80 5.24 10.61
N LEU A 93 -2.68 4.79 10.02
CA LEU A 93 -1.37 4.94 10.66
C LEU A 93 -0.91 6.39 10.71
N TYR A 94 -1.27 7.21 9.73
CA TYR A 94 -0.96 8.64 9.70
C TYR A 94 -1.60 9.39 10.87
N ASN A 95 -2.87 9.09 11.17
CA ASN A 95 -3.58 9.69 12.30
C ASN A 95 -2.95 9.32 13.66
N VAL A 96 -2.45 8.08 13.80
CA VAL A 96 -1.83 7.61 15.05
C VAL A 96 -0.40 8.13 15.18
N SER A 97 0.39 8.07 14.10
CA SER A 97 1.81 8.41 14.13
C SER A 97 2.28 8.81 12.71
N PRO A 98 2.39 10.12 12.41
CA PRO A 98 2.77 10.58 11.08
C PRO A 98 4.18 10.13 10.68
N ASN A 99 5.09 10.02 11.66
CA ASN A 99 6.46 9.55 11.43
C ASN A 99 6.51 8.10 10.93
N ARG A 100 5.73 7.19 11.55
CA ARG A 100 5.68 5.78 11.08
C ARG A 100 5.01 5.67 9.72
N ALA A 101 4.04 6.52 9.42
CA ALA A 101 3.42 6.55 8.10
C ALA A 101 4.43 6.99 7.03
N ARG A 102 5.25 8.01 7.31
CA ARG A 102 6.37 8.42 6.43
C ARG A 102 7.37 7.29 6.20
N GLU A 103 7.77 6.62 7.28
CA GLU A 103 8.70 5.48 7.22
C GLU A 103 8.17 4.35 6.32
N LYS A 104 6.89 3.98 6.48
CA LYS A 104 6.27 2.95 5.62
C LYS A 104 6.19 3.37 4.16
N VAL A 105 5.88 4.65 3.88
CA VAL A 105 5.89 5.16 2.50
C VAL A 105 7.31 5.08 1.94
N ARG A 106 8.32 5.47 2.70
CA ARG A 106 9.72 5.35 2.29
C ARG A 106 10.11 3.90 1.96
N GLN A 107 9.84 2.98 2.87
CA GLN A 107 10.10 1.55 2.68
C GLN A 107 9.40 1.01 1.43
N PHE A 108 8.13 1.38 1.22
CA PHE A 108 7.38 0.99 0.03
C PHE A 108 8.03 1.48 -1.27
N TYR A 109 8.58 2.70 -1.28
CA TYR A 109 9.30 3.25 -2.43
C TYR A 109 10.62 2.50 -2.66
N GLU A 110 11.39 2.25 -1.60
CA GLU A 110 12.65 1.51 -1.69
C GLU A 110 12.44 0.09 -2.22
N ASP A 111 11.41 -0.60 -1.75
CA ASP A 111 11.04 -1.94 -2.23
C ASP A 111 10.57 -1.93 -3.68
N LYS A 112 9.79 -0.91 -4.07
CA LYS A 112 9.35 -0.70 -5.46
C LYS A 112 10.53 -0.47 -6.39
N ILE A 113 11.49 0.37 -6.02
CA ILE A 113 12.67 0.70 -6.84
C ILE A 113 13.50 -0.56 -7.12
N LYS A 114 13.64 -1.45 -6.12
CA LYS A 114 14.35 -2.73 -6.28
C LYS A 114 13.65 -3.67 -7.27
N SER A 115 12.34 -3.52 -7.48
CA SER A 115 11.59 -4.41 -8.37
C SER A 115 11.71 -3.98 -9.84
N PRO A 116 12.17 -4.86 -10.77
CA PRO A 116 12.32 -4.50 -12.18
C PRO A 116 10.98 -4.18 -12.85
N ASN A 117 9.89 -4.78 -12.36
CA ASN A 117 8.53 -4.53 -12.83
C ASN A 117 8.05 -3.10 -12.56
N PHE A 118 8.62 -2.42 -11.57
CA PHE A 118 8.23 -1.05 -11.26
C PHE A 118 8.55 -0.09 -12.40
N ILE A 119 9.71 -0.27 -13.05
CA ILE A 119 10.19 0.56 -14.16
C ILE A 119 9.22 0.50 -15.35
N LEU A 120 8.56 -0.63 -15.53
CA LEU A 120 7.59 -0.87 -16.60
C LEU A 120 6.16 -0.42 -16.24
N SER A 121 5.89 -0.14 -14.95
CA SER A 121 4.55 0.21 -14.49
C SER A 121 4.23 1.69 -14.75
N LYS A 122 3.02 1.99 -15.24
CA LYS A 122 2.49 3.37 -15.38
C LYS A 122 2.07 3.96 -14.04
N SER A 123 2.94 3.91 -13.04
CA SER A 123 2.65 4.51 -11.74
C SER A 123 2.96 6.01 -11.76
N PRO A 124 2.18 6.85 -11.04
CA PRO A 124 2.50 8.28 -10.89
C PRO A 124 3.86 8.50 -10.19
N LEU A 125 4.33 7.48 -9.48
CA LEU A 125 5.63 7.45 -8.81
C LEU A 125 6.79 7.49 -9.81
N LEU A 126 6.59 6.92 -11.00
CA LEU A 126 7.60 6.88 -12.06
C LEU A 126 7.90 8.28 -12.62
N GLU A 127 6.91 9.17 -12.65
CA GLU A 127 7.08 10.56 -13.08
C GLU A 127 7.97 11.34 -12.13
N VAL A 128 7.73 11.20 -10.82
CA VAL A 128 8.59 11.77 -9.78
C VAL A 128 10.03 11.24 -9.91
N TYR A 129 10.19 9.93 -10.09
CA TYR A 129 11.50 9.30 -10.25
C TYR A 129 12.24 9.80 -11.51
N ARG A 130 11.55 9.93 -12.65
CA ARG A 130 12.14 10.49 -13.88
C ARG A 130 12.63 11.93 -13.66
N SER A 131 11.83 12.76 -12.99
CA SER A 131 12.21 14.14 -12.69
C SER A 131 13.48 14.24 -11.82
N GLN A 132 13.68 13.29 -10.91
CA GLN A 132 14.88 13.21 -10.07
C GLN A 132 16.11 12.83 -10.89
N LEU A 133 16.00 11.81 -11.74
CA LEU A 133 17.09 11.41 -12.65
C LEU A 133 17.48 12.54 -13.61
N GLU A 134 16.51 13.30 -14.11
CA GLU A 134 16.77 14.46 -14.96
C GLU A 134 17.56 15.54 -14.22
N ARG A 135 17.20 15.84 -12.96
CA ARG A 135 17.95 16.79 -12.12
C ARG A 135 19.39 16.33 -11.90
N GLU A 136 19.62 15.05 -11.60
CA GLU A 136 20.97 14.50 -11.44
C GLU A 136 21.80 14.57 -12.73
N ARG A 137 21.18 14.34 -13.89
CA ARG A 137 21.86 14.49 -15.19
C ARG A 137 22.24 15.94 -15.46
N VAL A 138 21.37 16.89 -15.12
CA VAL A 138 21.65 18.33 -15.25
C VAL A 138 22.78 18.75 -14.31
N LEU A 139 22.75 18.32 -13.05
CA LEU A 139 23.81 18.60 -12.08
C LEU A 139 25.17 18.08 -12.56
N ARG A 140 25.23 16.84 -13.05
CA ARG A 140 26.47 16.28 -13.64
C ARG A 140 27.00 17.09 -14.83
N LYS A 141 26.10 17.60 -15.69
CA LYS A 141 26.49 18.48 -16.80
C LYS A 141 27.06 19.81 -16.31
N ILE A 142 26.45 20.39 -15.27
CA ILE A 142 26.93 21.65 -14.67
C ILE A 142 28.33 21.45 -14.07
N GLU A 143 28.55 20.36 -13.32
CA GLU A 143 29.86 20.02 -12.75
C GLU A 143 30.93 19.86 -13.83
N TYR A 144 30.60 19.15 -14.92
CA TYR A 144 31.50 19.00 -16.07
C TYR A 144 31.87 20.35 -16.71
N VAL A 145 30.90 21.23 -16.93
CA VAL A 145 31.14 22.56 -17.50
C VAL A 145 31.98 23.42 -16.56
N LYS A 146 31.69 23.40 -15.25
CA LYS A 146 32.45 24.11 -14.23
C LYS A 146 33.91 23.63 -14.17
N GLY A 147 34.13 22.32 -14.26
CA GLY A 147 35.47 21.74 -14.35
C GLY A 147 36.24 22.20 -15.59
N ARG A 148 35.57 22.32 -16.74
CA ARG A 148 36.20 22.84 -17.98
C ARG A 148 36.60 24.31 -17.88
N GLN A 149 35.82 25.13 -17.19
CA GLN A 149 36.15 26.55 -16.96
C GLN A 149 37.33 26.71 -15.98
N GLN A 150 37.42 25.84 -14.97
CA GLN A 150 38.54 25.85 -14.03
C GLN A 150 39.84 25.27 -14.63
N GLY A 151 39.73 24.29 -15.53
CA GLY A 151 40.86 23.68 -16.25
C GLY A 151 41.42 24.52 -17.42
N GLY A 152 40.92 25.73 -17.65
CA GLY A 152 41.55 26.74 -18.53
C GLY A 152 42.80 27.39 -17.91
N LEU A 153 43.06 27.15 -16.63
CA LEU A 153 44.40 27.24 -16.03
C LEU A 153 44.79 25.81 -15.67
N VAL A 154 45.76 25.25 -16.38
CA VAL A 154 46.36 23.95 -16.06
C VAL A 154 47.50 24.19 -15.06
N PRO A 155 47.37 23.95 -13.75
CA PRO A 155 48.47 23.43 -12.98
C PRO A 155 48.69 21.99 -13.44
N ARG A 156 49.85 21.77 -14.05
CA ARG A 156 50.34 20.52 -14.61
C ARG A 156 50.78 19.58 -13.48
N GLU A 157 49.87 19.20 -12.58
CA GLU A 157 50.13 18.18 -11.56
C GLU A 157 48.99 17.17 -11.53
N ALA A 158 49.06 16.26 -12.50
CA ALA A 158 48.28 15.05 -12.52
C ALA A 158 48.86 14.02 -11.53
N SER A 159 48.03 13.01 -11.26
CA SER A 159 48.45 11.68 -10.82
C SER A 159 48.75 11.52 -9.34
N LYS A 160 47.67 11.35 -8.57
CA LYS A 160 47.44 10.23 -7.65
C LYS A 160 46.20 10.57 -6.82
N LEU A 161 45.10 9.82 -6.99
CA LEU A 161 44.19 9.37 -5.92
C LEU A 161 42.94 8.68 -6.53
N ASN A 162 43.15 7.40 -6.78
CA ASN A 162 42.30 6.25 -6.44
C ASN A 162 40.76 6.44 -6.37
N PRO A 163 39.98 5.78 -7.26
CA PRO A 163 38.54 5.63 -7.08
C PRO A 163 38.24 4.30 -6.34
N THR A 164 38.30 4.33 -5.01
CA THR A 164 37.62 3.32 -4.17
C THR A 164 36.48 3.98 -3.43
N SER A 165 35.27 3.69 -3.93
CA SER A 165 34.06 3.41 -3.15
C SER A 165 33.65 4.36 -2.02
N SER A 166 32.53 5.05 -2.21
CA SER A 166 31.54 5.20 -1.13
C SER A 166 30.14 5.39 -1.70
N SER A 167 29.38 4.30 -1.69
CA SER A 167 27.92 4.29 -1.78
C SER A 167 27.34 5.04 -0.59
N SER A 168 27.09 6.33 -0.74
CA SER A 168 26.26 7.10 0.20
C SER A 168 24.80 6.91 -0.20
N THR A 169 24.14 5.94 0.40
CA THR A 169 22.68 5.98 0.58
C THR A 169 22.34 7.25 1.36
N PRO A 170 21.49 8.15 0.84
CA PRO A 170 21.00 9.27 1.64
C PRO A 170 20.07 8.72 2.72
N SER A 171 20.56 8.70 3.95
CA SER A 171 19.75 8.60 5.17
C SER A 171 18.93 9.88 5.33
N LEU A 172 17.60 9.75 5.38
CA LEU A 172 16.62 10.82 5.65
C LEU A 172 15.53 10.34 6.60
#